data_AF-K1SUY2-F1
#
_entry.id   AF-K1SUY2-F1
#
_cell.length_a   1.000
_cell.length_b   1.000
_cell.length_c   1.000
_cell.angle_alpha   90.00
_cell.angle_beta   90.00
_cell.angle_gamma   90.00
#
_symmetry.space_group_name_H-M   'P 1'
#
loop_
_entity.id
_entity.type
_entity.pdbx_description
1 polymer ?
#
loop_
_entity_poly.entity_id
_entity_poly.type
_entity_poly.pdbx_seq_one_letter_code
_entity_poly.pdbx_strand_id
1 'polypeptide(L)'
;MEELKWFVEDGTLCKGLDKFSLDFNELADIYEKNNAIYMDSLPRGSFDTPVRHLANFRVQSFNAWSGTLSQLKEELFPLFKGGYTVCIMAGTVRAGKALCSDIEDMGFINTVFFEKRPEKLQPKAINILTGTVQSGFQISDMKLAVITHSKTNQSTKKAKKASSKNAIHSLDELTVGDYIVHNIHGIGVFEGIHALELNKVKKDYIKISYAKGDT
;
A
#
# COMPACT_ATOMS: atom_id res chain seq x y z
N MET A 1 -33.11 4.34 24.06
CA MET A 1 -33.22 3.00 23.45
C MET A 1 -34.66 2.52 23.36
N GLU A 2 -35.50 2.77 24.37
CA GLU A 2 -36.91 2.38 24.35
C GLU A 2 -37.76 3.20 23.35
N GLU A 3 -37.53 4.51 23.24
CA GLU A 3 -38.17 5.37 22.23
C GLU A 3 -37.84 4.97 20.78
N LEU A 4 -36.62 4.49 20.51
CA LEU A 4 -36.21 4.04 19.18
C LEU A 4 -36.99 2.80 18.74
N LYS A 5 -37.30 1.88 19.68
CA LYS A 5 -38.15 0.72 19.39
C LYS A 5 -39.56 1.16 19.03
N TRP A 6 -40.12 2.11 19.76
CA TRP A 6 -41.47 2.64 19.50
C TRP A 6 -41.57 3.32 18.13
N PHE A 7 -40.55 4.09 17.74
CA PHE A 7 -40.51 4.71 16.40
C PHE A 7 -40.38 3.68 15.26
N VAL A 8 -39.74 2.53 15.48
CA VAL A 8 -39.74 1.42 14.50
C VAL A 8 -41.12 0.77 14.42
N GLU A 9 -41.79 0.56 15.55
CA GLU A 9 -43.10 -0.08 15.61
C GLU A 9 -44.22 0.78 14.98
N ASP A 10 -44.18 2.10 15.18
CA ASP A 10 -45.15 3.05 14.60
C ASP A 10 -44.77 3.51 13.17
N GLY A 11 -43.69 2.98 12.60
CA GLY A 11 -43.27 3.24 11.21
C GLY A 11 -42.65 4.62 10.97
N THR A 12 -42.38 5.39 12.03
CA THR A 12 -41.64 6.66 11.96
C THR A 12 -40.16 6.42 11.61
N LEU A 13 -39.60 5.28 12.01
CA LEU A 13 -38.22 4.88 11.74
C LEU A 13 -38.17 3.59 10.91
N CYS A 14 -37.44 3.62 9.79
CA CYS A 14 -37.23 2.42 8.97
C CYS A 14 -36.30 1.42 9.69
N LYS A 15 -36.60 0.13 9.54
CA LYS A 15 -35.76 -0.97 10.06
C LYS A 15 -34.32 -0.82 9.54
N GLY A 16 -33.34 -0.78 10.45
CA GLY A 16 -31.93 -0.54 10.15
C GLY A 16 -31.43 0.88 10.45
N LEU A 17 -32.30 1.80 10.87
CA LEU A 17 -31.93 3.14 11.39
C LEU A 17 -32.09 3.26 12.91
N ASP A 18 -32.28 2.14 13.60
CA ASP A 18 -32.49 2.03 15.05
C ASP A 18 -31.20 2.10 15.88
N LYS A 19 -30.04 2.19 15.21
CA LYS A 19 -28.71 2.24 15.83
C LYS A 19 -27.88 3.38 15.24
N PHE A 20 -27.14 4.09 16.09
CA PHE A 20 -26.22 5.17 15.70
C PHE A 20 -24.79 4.67 15.39
N SER A 21 -24.46 3.44 15.75
CA SER A 21 -23.15 2.82 15.54
C SER A 21 -23.32 1.31 15.38
N LEU A 22 -22.40 0.69 14.64
CA LEU A 22 -22.25 -0.75 14.57
C LEU A 22 -21.24 -1.21 15.62
N ASP A 23 -21.45 -2.40 16.17
CA ASP A 23 -20.39 -3.11 16.88
C ASP A 23 -19.41 -3.79 15.91
N PHE A 24 -18.30 -4.31 16.44
CA PHE A 24 -17.26 -4.93 15.62
C PHE A 24 -17.75 -6.16 14.86
N ASN A 25 -18.64 -6.96 15.46
CA ASN A 25 -19.14 -8.18 14.82
C ASN A 25 -20.12 -7.84 13.70
N GLU A 26 -21.02 -6.88 13.92
CA GLU A 26 -21.91 -6.35 12.89
C GLU A 26 -21.11 -5.80 11.70
N LEU A 27 -19.99 -5.12 11.98
CA LEU A 27 -19.11 -4.58 10.95
C LEU A 27 -18.37 -5.69 10.19
N ALA A 28 -17.84 -6.70 10.89
CA ALA A 28 -17.18 -7.85 10.29
C ALA A 28 -18.12 -8.66 9.38
N ASP A 29 -19.36 -8.88 9.82
CA ASP A 29 -20.41 -9.55 9.04
C ASP A 29 -20.71 -8.81 7.71
N ILE A 30 -20.70 -7.47 7.74
CA ILE A 30 -20.91 -6.65 6.53
C ILE A 30 -19.75 -6.85 5.56
N TYR A 31 -18.50 -6.84 6.03
CA TYR A 31 -17.32 -7.04 5.19
C TYR A 31 -17.26 -8.45 4.61
N GLU A 32 -17.64 -9.47 5.39
CA GLU A 32 -17.70 -10.85 4.93
C GLU A 32 -18.72 -11.06 3.81
N LYS A 33 -19.89 -10.40 3.90
CA LYS A 33 -20.95 -10.47 2.88
C LYS A 33 -20.59 -9.74 1.58
N ASN A 34 -19.75 -8.71 1.62
CA ASN A 34 -19.49 -7.81 0.49
C ASN A 34 -18.15 -8.02 -0.22
N ASN A 35 -17.42 -9.11 0.07
CA ASN A 35 -16.05 -9.36 -0.41
C ASN A 35 -15.06 -8.24 -0.03
N ALA A 36 -14.39 -8.38 1.12
CA ALA A 36 -13.39 -7.42 1.59
C ALA A 36 -12.00 -7.64 0.95
N ILE A 37 -11.29 -6.55 0.68
CA ILE A 37 -9.87 -6.55 0.31
C ILE A 37 -9.08 -5.86 1.42
N TYR A 38 -8.22 -6.62 2.08
CA TYR A 38 -7.30 -6.10 3.08
C TYR A 38 -5.97 -5.70 2.43
N MET A 39 -5.55 -4.46 2.66
CA MET A 39 -4.26 -3.94 2.22
C MET A 39 -3.37 -3.70 3.43
N ASP A 40 -2.24 -4.41 3.49
CA ASP A 40 -1.30 -4.33 4.59
C ASP A 40 0.13 -4.27 4.04
N SER A 41 1.03 -3.60 4.76
CA SER A 41 2.45 -3.54 4.41
C SER A 41 3.20 -4.83 4.78
N LEU A 42 2.65 -5.61 5.71
CA LEU A 42 3.22 -6.89 6.12
C LEU A 42 2.25 -8.03 5.77
N PRO A 43 2.75 -9.15 5.23
CA PRO A 43 1.94 -10.34 5.06
C PRO A 43 1.55 -10.87 6.43
N ARG A 44 0.29 -10.71 6.81
CA ARG A 44 -0.29 -11.28 8.03
C ARG A 44 -1.43 -12.22 7.66
N GLY A 45 -1.66 -13.24 8.50
CA GLY A 45 -2.75 -14.20 8.32
C GLY A 45 -4.01 -13.86 9.13
N SER A 46 -3.86 -13.03 10.17
CA SER A 46 -4.93 -12.64 11.07
C SER A 46 -5.56 -11.33 10.62
N PHE A 47 -6.78 -11.40 10.09
CA PHE A 47 -7.62 -10.24 9.78
C PHE A 47 -8.98 -10.38 10.46
N ASP A 48 -9.77 -9.32 10.40
CA ASP A 48 -11.11 -9.27 11.03
C ASP A 48 -12.07 -10.34 10.50
N THR A 49 -11.85 -10.84 9.28
CA THR A 49 -12.60 -11.93 8.67
C THR A 49 -11.67 -12.99 8.05
N PRO A 50 -12.13 -14.24 7.84
CA PRO A 50 -11.33 -15.30 7.26
C PRO A 50 -10.78 -14.95 5.87
N VAL A 51 -9.45 -14.99 5.71
CA VAL A 51 -8.81 -14.70 4.42
C VAL A 51 -8.86 -15.89 3.49
N ARG A 52 -9.59 -15.73 2.38
CA ARG A 52 -9.68 -16.75 1.32
C ARG A 52 -8.48 -16.75 0.37
N HIS A 53 -7.84 -15.59 0.18
CA HIS A 53 -6.71 -15.43 -0.72
C HIS A 53 -5.72 -14.41 -0.19
N LEU A 54 -4.43 -14.77 -0.19
CA LEU A 54 -3.34 -13.88 0.21
C LEU A 54 -2.42 -13.66 -0.98
N ALA A 55 -2.48 -12.46 -1.57
CA ALA A 55 -1.57 -11.97 -2.60
C ALA A 55 -0.50 -11.08 -1.98
N ASN A 56 0.77 -11.34 -2.30
CA ASN A 56 1.90 -10.54 -1.84
C ASN A 56 2.61 -9.92 -3.05
N PHE A 57 3.05 -8.67 -2.90
CA PHE A 57 3.83 -7.95 -3.89
C PHE A 57 5.15 -7.52 -3.27
N ARG A 58 6.27 -7.85 -3.92
CA ARG A 58 7.56 -7.30 -3.52
C ARG A 58 7.66 -5.87 -4.00
N VAL A 59 7.30 -4.94 -3.12
CA VAL A 59 7.35 -3.50 -3.37
C VAL A 59 8.60 -2.91 -2.72
N GLN A 60 9.35 -2.12 -3.47
CA GLN A 60 10.43 -1.29 -2.92
C GLN A 60 10.10 0.18 -3.18
N SER A 61 10.13 1.01 -2.14
CA SER A 61 9.85 2.44 -2.27
C SER A 61 11.04 3.18 -2.89
N PHE A 62 10.75 4.16 -3.74
CA PHE A 62 11.74 5.13 -4.20
C PHE A 62 11.61 6.44 -3.42
N ASN A 63 12.73 7.13 -3.26
CA ASN A 63 12.69 8.54 -2.93
C ASN A 63 12.06 9.31 -4.09
N ALA A 64 11.37 10.40 -3.78
CA ALA A 64 10.84 11.26 -4.83
C ALA A 64 12.01 11.91 -5.59
N TRP A 65 11.91 11.90 -6.92
CA TRP A 65 12.93 12.50 -7.77
C TRP A 65 12.96 14.02 -7.58
N SER A 66 14.15 14.58 -7.37
CA SER A 66 14.38 15.98 -7.02
C SER A 66 14.14 16.99 -8.16
N GLY A 67 14.04 16.51 -9.40
CA GLY A 67 14.01 17.33 -10.62
C GLY A 67 15.32 17.37 -11.39
N THR A 68 16.42 16.82 -10.84
CA THR A 68 17.71 16.76 -11.55
C THR A 68 17.72 15.66 -12.61
N LEU A 69 17.86 16.04 -13.89
CA LEU A 69 17.83 15.10 -15.02
C LEU A 69 18.95 14.05 -14.99
N SER A 70 20.14 14.38 -14.49
CA SER A 70 21.23 13.40 -14.36
C SER A 70 20.89 12.28 -13.38
N GLN A 71 20.30 12.61 -12.23
CA GLN A 71 19.82 11.62 -11.26
C GLN A 71 18.74 10.74 -11.87
N LEU A 72 17.79 11.34 -12.60
CA LEU A 72 16.74 10.58 -13.28
C LEU A 72 17.33 9.61 -14.30
N LYS A 73 18.35 10.02 -15.06
CA LYS A 73 19.04 9.14 -16.03
C LYS A 73 19.67 7.93 -15.36
N GLU A 74 20.35 8.14 -14.22
CA GLU A 74 20.98 7.06 -13.44
C GLU A 74 19.93 6.08 -12.88
N GLU A 75 18.77 6.56 -12.45
CA GLU A 75 17.66 5.73 -11.98
C GLU A 75 16.96 4.98 -13.13
N LEU A 76 16.78 5.62 -14.29
CA LEU A 76 16.12 5.04 -15.45
C LEU A 76 16.94 3.95 -16.14
N PHE A 77 18.26 4.08 -16.19
CA PHE A 77 19.13 3.15 -16.90
C PHE A 77 18.99 1.67 -16.46
N PRO A 78 19.07 1.32 -15.15
CA PRO A 78 18.88 -0.06 -14.71
C PRO A 78 17.45 -0.56 -14.94
N LEU A 79 16.43 0.29 -14.79
CA LEU A 79 15.03 -0.05 -15.03
C LEU A 79 14.78 -0.37 -16.51
N PHE A 80 15.28 0.48 -17.40
CA PHE A 80 15.22 0.28 -18.84
C PHE A 80 15.93 -1.01 -19.26
N LYS A 81 17.17 -1.23 -18.79
CA LYS A 81 17.94 -2.45 -19.06
C LYS A 81 17.25 -3.72 -18.51
N GLY A 82 16.57 -3.60 -17.36
CA GLY A 82 15.78 -4.68 -16.76
C GLY A 82 14.47 -5.00 -17.51
N GLY A 83 14.10 -4.18 -18.50
CA GLY A 83 12.86 -4.29 -19.25
C GLY A 83 11.64 -3.89 -18.42
N TYR A 84 11.78 -2.91 -17.54
CA TYR A 84 10.67 -2.38 -16.75
C TYR A 84 9.75 -1.51 -17.59
N THR A 85 8.46 -1.56 -17.26
CA THR A 85 7.51 -0.52 -17.61
C THR A 85 7.66 0.58 -16.56
N VAL A 86 8.15 1.75 -16.98
CA VAL A 86 8.35 2.89 -16.08
C VAL A 86 7.19 3.87 -16.26
N CYS A 87 6.65 4.38 -15.17
CA CYS A 87 5.63 5.40 -15.12
C CYS A 87 6.19 6.61 -14.38
N ILE A 88 6.28 7.77 -15.01
CA ILE A 88 6.78 9.00 -14.39
C ILE A 88 5.63 9.98 -14.25
N MET A 89 5.33 10.36 -13.01
CA MET A 89 4.30 11.34 -12.66
C MET A 89 4.91 12.75 -12.69
N ALA A 90 4.69 13.49 -13.77
CA ALA A 90 5.35 14.77 -14.07
C ALA A 90 4.56 16.02 -13.64
N GLY A 91 3.46 15.87 -12.89
CA GLY A 91 2.66 16.97 -12.38
C GLY A 91 1.73 17.60 -13.41
N THR A 92 2.27 18.42 -14.33
CA THR A 92 1.48 19.18 -15.32
C THR A 92 1.70 18.68 -16.74
N VAL A 93 0.78 19.02 -17.66
CA VAL A 93 0.93 18.70 -19.10
C VAL A 93 2.21 19.32 -19.67
N ARG A 94 2.50 20.58 -19.33
CA ARG A 94 3.71 21.28 -19.79
C ARG A 94 4.98 20.58 -19.31
N ALA A 95 5.04 20.22 -18.04
CA ALA A 95 6.18 19.50 -17.47
C ALA A 95 6.34 18.10 -18.08
N GLY A 96 5.24 17.37 -18.30
CA GLY A 96 5.27 16.07 -18.95
C GLY A 96 5.78 16.10 -20.38
N LYS A 97 5.37 17.11 -21.18
CA LYS A 97 5.89 17.30 -22.55
C LYS A 97 7.38 17.62 -22.56
N ALA A 98 7.83 18.55 -21.70
CA ALA A 98 9.24 18.89 -21.59
C ALA A 98 10.08 17.67 -21.18
N LEU A 99 9.62 16.92 -20.17
CA LEU A 99 10.30 15.73 -19.69
C LEU A 99 10.38 14.62 -20.76
N CYS A 100 9.37 14.51 -21.63
CA CYS A 100 9.40 13.57 -22.75
C CYS A 100 10.59 13.85 -23.68
N SER A 101 10.73 15.11 -24.10
CA SER A 101 11.87 15.54 -24.93
C SER A 101 13.20 15.34 -24.19
N ASP A 102 13.28 15.72 -22.91
CA ASP A 102 14.50 15.54 -22.11
C ASP A 102 14.92 14.06 -22.04
N ILE A 103 13.97 13.13 -21.85
CA ILE A 103 14.24 11.68 -21.75
C ILE A 103 14.61 11.08 -23.11
N GLU A 104 14.00 11.54 -24.19
CA GLU A 104 14.38 11.16 -25.56
C GLU A 104 15.82 11.62 -25.86
N ASP A 105 16.19 12.85 -25.50
CA ASP A 105 17.54 13.40 -25.63
C ASP A 105 18.57 12.64 -24.78
N MET A 106 18.15 12.03 -23.66
CA MET A 106 19.00 11.14 -22.86
C MET A 106 19.29 9.79 -23.54
N GLY A 107 18.60 9.46 -24.63
CA GLY A 107 18.75 8.23 -25.40
C GLY A 107 17.68 7.17 -25.13
N PHE A 108 16.63 7.48 -24.37
CA PHE A 108 15.54 6.54 -24.11
C PHE A 108 14.42 6.73 -25.14
N ILE A 109 14.58 6.09 -26.29
CA ILE A 109 13.70 6.27 -27.47
C ILE A 109 12.29 5.70 -27.27
N ASN A 110 12.13 4.70 -26.38
CA ASN A 110 10.82 4.11 -26.08
C ASN A 110 10.11 4.90 -24.95
N THR A 111 9.82 6.17 -25.21
CA THR A 111 9.19 7.09 -24.25
C THR A 111 7.90 7.64 -24.85
N VAL A 112 6.82 7.66 -24.06
CA VAL A 112 5.51 8.16 -24.49
C VAL A 112 4.91 9.04 -23.41
N PHE A 113 4.48 10.23 -23.82
CA PHE A 113 3.70 11.14 -22.98
C PHE A 113 2.19 10.93 -23.16
N PHE A 114 1.48 10.83 -22.04
CA PHE A 114 0.03 10.74 -21.96
C PHE A 114 -0.54 11.98 -21.27
N GLU A 115 -1.30 12.78 -22.02
CA GLU A 115 -1.96 13.96 -21.46
C GLU A 115 -3.06 13.59 -20.45
N LYS A 116 -3.80 12.50 -20.73
CA LYS A 116 -4.80 11.89 -19.86
C LYS A 116 -4.36 10.47 -19.50
N ARG A 117 -4.77 9.99 -18.34
CA ARG A 117 -4.47 8.62 -17.88
C ARG A 117 -4.92 7.60 -18.95
N PRO A 118 -4.02 6.77 -19.50
CA PRO A 118 -4.40 5.74 -20.46
C PRO A 118 -5.04 4.54 -19.76
N GLU A 119 -5.80 3.74 -20.49
CA GLU A 119 -6.30 2.45 -20.00
C GLU A 119 -5.17 1.46 -19.74
N LYS A 120 -4.11 1.50 -20.57
CA LYS A 120 -2.94 0.65 -20.48
C LYS A 120 -1.67 1.46 -20.69
N LEU A 121 -0.66 1.19 -19.87
CA LEU A 121 0.69 1.70 -20.09
C LEU A 121 1.34 0.92 -21.24
N GLN A 122 2.23 1.58 -21.98
CA GLN A 122 3.06 0.92 -22.96
C GLN A 122 4.08 0.01 -22.26
N PRO A 123 4.04 -1.32 -22.50
CA PRO A 123 4.94 -2.25 -21.85
C PRO A 123 6.41 -2.00 -22.21
N LYS A 124 7.31 -2.16 -21.24
CA LYS A 124 8.76 -2.00 -21.42
C LYS A 124 9.17 -0.63 -21.98
N ALA A 125 8.36 0.39 -21.69
CA ALA A 125 8.53 1.76 -22.12
C ALA A 125 8.55 2.71 -20.92
N ILE A 126 9.01 3.94 -21.14
CA ILE A 126 8.87 5.04 -20.20
C ILE A 126 7.57 5.78 -20.53
N ASN A 127 6.64 5.75 -19.60
CA ASN A 127 5.31 6.35 -19.73
C ASN A 127 5.26 7.59 -18.85
N ILE A 128 5.09 8.76 -19.44
CA ILE A 128 5.03 10.02 -18.70
C ILE A 128 3.56 10.42 -18.58
N LEU A 129 3.09 10.58 -17.36
CA LEU A 129 1.70 10.95 -17.05
C LEU A 129 1.64 12.27 -16.31
N THR A 130 0.48 12.93 -16.38
CA THR A 130 0.15 14.08 -15.55
C THR A 130 -0.19 13.67 -14.11
N GLY A 131 -0.10 14.60 -13.17
CA GLY A 131 -0.37 14.37 -11.74
C GLY A 131 0.86 13.99 -10.92
N THR A 132 0.64 13.71 -9.64
CA THR A 132 1.69 13.34 -8.67
C THR A 132 1.18 12.26 -7.73
N VAL A 133 2.05 11.37 -7.29
CA VAL A 133 1.79 10.48 -6.15
C VAL A 133 2.68 10.87 -4.97
N GLN A 134 2.36 10.37 -3.77
CA GLN A 134 3.09 10.76 -2.56
C GLN A 134 4.54 10.25 -2.57
N SER A 135 4.76 9.04 -3.05
CA SER A 135 6.08 8.42 -3.14
C SER A 135 6.15 7.52 -4.37
N GLY A 136 7.34 7.42 -4.95
CA GLY A 136 7.61 6.42 -5.98
C GLY A 136 7.73 5.02 -5.37
N PHE A 137 7.58 4.01 -6.20
CA PHE A 137 7.78 2.61 -5.83
C PHE A 137 8.08 1.75 -7.05
N GLN A 138 8.69 0.59 -6.84
CA GLN A 138 8.81 -0.46 -7.83
C GLN A 138 8.20 -1.76 -7.35
N ILE A 139 7.63 -2.50 -8.28
CA ILE A 139 7.13 -3.86 -8.09
C ILE A 139 7.94 -4.76 -9.02
N SER A 140 8.96 -5.43 -8.47
CA SER A 140 9.92 -6.21 -9.25
C SER A 140 9.25 -7.38 -9.97
N ASP A 141 8.26 -8.02 -9.32
CA ASP A 141 7.53 -9.18 -9.86
C ASP A 141 6.73 -8.81 -11.13
N MET A 142 6.29 -7.55 -11.25
CA MET A 142 5.56 -7.03 -12.41
C MET A 142 6.46 -6.27 -13.39
N LYS A 143 7.74 -6.09 -13.06
CA LYS A 143 8.66 -5.16 -13.74
C LYS A 143 8.02 -3.78 -13.94
N LEU A 144 7.39 -3.25 -12.90
CA LEU A 144 6.76 -1.93 -12.90
C LEU A 144 7.55 -0.99 -11.98
N ALA A 145 7.83 0.22 -12.44
CA ALA A 145 8.40 1.27 -11.63
C ALA A 145 7.57 2.55 -11.77
N VAL A 146 7.27 3.20 -10.65
CA VAL A 146 6.57 4.48 -10.59
C VAL A 146 7.51 5.49 -9.95
N ILE A 147 7.88 6.50 -10.72
CA ILE A 147 8.70 7.63 -10.27
C ILE A 147 7.79 8.86 -10.18
N THR A 148 7.94 9.64 -9.12
CA THR A 148 7.19 10.87 -8.95
C THR A 148 8.14 12.02 -8.70
N HIS A 149 7.84 13.18 -9.27
CA HIS A 149 8.57 14.39 -8.95
C HIS A 149 8.26 14.82 -7.51
N SER A 150 9.31 15.12 -6.74
CA SER A 150 9.20 15.73 -5.41
C SER A 150 8.52 17.08 -5.54
N LYS A 151 7.33 17.26 -4.97
CA LYS A 151 6.73 18.59 -4.90
C LYS A 151 7.59 19.47 -3.99
N THR A 152 8.42 20.33 -4.58
CA THR A 152 9.21 21.33 -3.83
C THR A 152 8.31 22.32 -3.05
N ASN A 153 7.01 22.43 -3.35
CA ASN A 153 6.16 23.54 -2.87
C ASN A 153 4.76 23.15 -2.35
N GLN A 154 4.56 21.96 -1.80
CA GLN A 154 3.40 21.76 -0.92
C GLN A 154 3.89 21.33 0.46
N SER A 155 4.01 22.33 1.34
CA SER A 155 3.79 22.16 2.76
C SER A 155 2.41 21.54 2.95
N THR A 156 2.30 20.23 2.74
CA THR A 156 1.28 19.47 3.45
C THR A 156 1.68 19.67 4.90
N LYS A 157 0.90 20.46 5.64
CA LYS A 157 0.95 20.43 7.11
C LYS A 157 0.98 18.96 7.45
N LYS A 158 2.14 18.44 7.86
CA LYS A 158 2.26 17.06 8.30
C LYS A 158 1.21 16.97 9.39
N ALA A 159 0.11 16.24 9.13
CA ALA A 159 -0.70 15.75 10.22
C ALA A 159 0.32 15.12 11.15
N LYS A 160 0.41 15.62 12.39
CA LYS A 160 1.32 15.06 13.38
C LYS A 160 0.89 13.60 13.52
N LYS A 161 1.53 12.69 12.77
CA LYS A 161 1.45 11.27 13.05
C LYS A 161 1.84 11.18 14.50
N ALA A 162 0.99 10.55 15.31
CA ALA A 162 1.42 10.11 16.62
C ALA A 162 2.74 9.36 16.38
N SER A 163 3.83 9.91 16.92
CA SER A 163 5.14 9.32 16.80
C SER A 163 5.10 8.00 17.53
N SER A 164 4.77 6.91 16.83
CA SER A 164 5.04 5.56 17.29
C SER A 164 6.54 5.35 17.21
N LYS A 165 7.27 5.96 18.15
CA LYS A 165 8.73 5.93 18.24
C LYS A 165 9.28 4.49 18.31
N ASN A 166 8.39 3.52 18.53
CA ASN A 166 8.64 2.09 18.69
C ASN A 166 7.84 1.24 17.67
N ALA A 167 7.37 1.81 16.56
CA ALA A 167 6.79 1.01 15.49
C ALA A 167 7.90 0.28 14.74
N ILE A 168 7.76 -1.03 14.60
CA ILE A 168 8.71 -1.87 13.88
C ILE A 168 8.51 -1.61 12.38
N HIS A 169 9.58 -1.25 11.68
CA HIS A 169 9.54 -0.87 10.26
C HIS A 169 10.11 -1.96 9.34
N SER A 170 10.94 -2.86 9.89
CA SER A 170 11.47 -4.04 9.19
C SER A 170 11.47 -5.25 10.13
N LEU A 171 11.35 -6.45 9.56
CA LEU A 171 11.47 -7.70 10.32
C LEU A 171 12.90 -7.98 10.80
N ASP A 172 13.91 -7.35 10.17
CA ASP A 172 15.32 -7.46 10.57
C ASP A 172 15.62 -6.76 11.90
N GLU A 173 14.68 -5.95 12.40
CA GLU A 173 14.78 -5.24 13.68
C GLU A 173 14.34 -6.12 14.87
N LEU A 174 13.78 -7.31 14.61
CA LEU A 174 13.18 -8.18 15.64
C LEU A 174 14.10 -9.34 16.04
N THR A 175 14.27 -9.50 17.35
CA THR A 175 14.97 -10.62 17.97
C THR A 175 14.01 -11.48 18.78
N VAL A 176 14.21 -12.80 18.76
CA VAL A 176 13.38 -13.74 19.55
C VAL A 176 13.42 -13.33 21.03
N GLY A 177 12.25 -13.14 21.63
CA GLY A 177 12.09 -12.61 22.98
C GLY A 177 11.64 -11.15 23.04
N ASP A 178 11.62 -10.42 21.92
CA ASP A 178 11.14 -9.05 21.88
C ASP A 178 9.64 -8.96 22.16
N TYR A 179 9.24 -7.97 22.96
CA TYR A 179 7.84 -7.68 23.24
C TYR A 179 7.22 -6.90 22.07
N ILE A 180 6.21 -7.49 21.46
CA ILE A 180 5.44 -6.90 20.36
C ILE A 180 4.07 -6.50 20.87
N VAL A 181 3.68 -5.26 20.61
CA VAL A 181 2.31 -4.79 20.81
C VAL A 181 1.55 -5.02 19.51
N HIS A 182 0.68 -6.03 19.50
CA HIS A 182 -0.26 -6.22 18.40
C HIS A 182 -1.52 -5.39 18.66
N ASN A 183 -1.98 -4.65 17.65
CA ASN A 183 -3.11 -3.73 17.79
C ASN A 183 -4.42 -4.43 18.21
N ILE A 184 -4.54 -5.75 17.93
CA ILE A 184 -5.72 -6.56 18.24
C ILE A 184 -5.55 -7.37 19.54
N HIS A 185 -4.39 -8.02 19.73
CA HIS A 185 -4.19 -9.00 20.80
C HIS A 185 -3.44 -8.44 22.02
N GLY A 186 -2.95 -7.20 21.94
CA GLY A 186 -2.14 -6.60 22.99
C GLY A 186 -0.69 -7.08 22.95
N ILE A 187 -0.06 -7.15 24.13
CA ILE A 187 1.37 -7.44 24.27
C ILE A 187 1.61 -8.95 24.15
N GLY A 188 2.46 -9.36 23.21
CA GLY A 188 2.96 -10.72 23.03
C GLY A 188 4.48 -10.76 22.87
N VAL A 189 5.06 -11.96 22.85
CA VAL A 189 6.51 -12.19 22.72
C VAL A 189 6.81 -12.79 21.35
N PHE A 190 7.74 -12.19 20.61
CA PHE A 190 8.18 -12.71 19.32
C PHE A 190 8.94 -14.03 19.48
N GLU A 191 8.45 -15.10 18.86
CA GLU A 191 9.07 -16.43 18.90
C GLU A 191 9.88 -16.78 17.64
N GLY A 192 9.89 -15.87 16.64
CA GLY A 192 10.63 -16.05 15.40
C GLY A 192 9.73 -16.23 14.18
N ILE A 193 10.37 -16.56 13.05
CA ILE A 193 9.71 -16.78 11.77
C ILE A 193 9.65 -18.28 11.50
N HIS A 194 8.44 -18.80 11.27
CA HIS A 194 8.18 -20.20 11.00
C HIS A 194 7.63 -20.39 9.59
N ALA A 195 8.28 -21.27 8.83
CA ALA A 195 7.76 -21.70 7.54
C ALA A 195 6.60 -22.68 7.75
N LEU A 196 5.39 -22.30 7.32
CA LEU A 196 4.24 -23.18 7.25
C LEU A 196 3.96 -23.54 5.79
N GLU A 197 3.71 -24.82 5.55
CA GLU A 197 3.34 -25.33 4.23
C GLU A 197 1.84 -25.63 4.20
N LEU A 198 1.08 -24.76 3.55
CA LEU A 198 -0.36 -24.93 3.33
C LEU A 198 -0.60 -25.09 1.84
N ASN A 199 -1.28 -26.18 1.46
CA ASN A 199 -1.64 -26.47 0.07
C ASN A 199 -0.44 -26.41 -0.91
N LYS A 200 0.71 -27.00 -0.52
CA LYS A 200 1.97 -27.02 -1.30
C LYS A 200 2.63 -25.66 -1.54
N VAL A 201 2.21 -24.62 -0.81
CA VAL A 201 2.86 -23.31 -0.82
C VAL A 201 3.52 -23.10 0.54
N LYS A 202 4.86 -23.00 0.54
CA LYS A 202 5.65 -22.65 1.73
C LYS A 202 5.59 -21.15 1.94
N LYS A 203 5.20 -20.71 3.14
CA LYS A 203 5.16 -19.30 3.55
C LYS A 203 5.75 -19.14 4.94
N ASP A 204 6.41 -18.02 5.14
CA ASP A 204 6.99 -17.63 6.41
C ASP A 204 5.99 -16.82 7.24
N TYR A 205 5.77 -17.23 8.49
CA TYR A 205 4.85 -16.61 9.43
C TYR A 205 5.59 -16.14 10.66
N ILE A 206 5.24 -14.97 11.16
CA ILE A 206 5.72 -14.48 12.45
C ILE A 206 4.93 -15.18 13.55
N LYS A 207 5.63 -15.89 14.44
CA LYS A 207 5.02 -16.52 15.60
C LYS A 207 5.12 -15.58 16.80
N ILE A 208 3.99 -15.34 17.46
CA ILE A 208 3.90 -14.48 18.64
C ILE A 208 3.18 -15.26 19.73
N SER A 209 3.77 -15.34 20.91
CA SER A 209 3.18 -16.02 22.07
C SER A 209 2.53 -15.01 23.01
N TYR A 210 1.31 -15.31 23.45
CA TYR A 210 0.54 -14.50 24.38
C TYR A 210 0.37 -15.20 25.74
N ALA A 211 0.15 -14.43 26.80
CA ALA A 211 0.18 -14.91 28.19
C ALA A 211 -0.82 -16.04 28.53
N LYS A 212 -1.82 -16.30 27.69
CA LYS A 212 -2.80 -17.37 27.87
C LYS A 212 -2.47 -18.68 27.12
N GLY A 213 -1.28 -18.75 26.51
CA GLY A 213 -0.87 -19.90 25.70
C GLY A 213 -1.38 -19.87 24.26
N ASP A 214 -1.96 -18.75 23.84
CA ASP A 214 -2.38 -18.51 22.46
C ASP A 214 -1.14 -18.17 21.61
N THR A 215 -1.01 -18.78 20.42
CA THR A 215 0.07 -18.56 19.45
C THR A 215 -0.45 -18.46 18.02
#